data_AF-A0A970DM37-F1
#
_entry.id   AF-A0A970DM37-F1
#
_cell.length_a   1.000
_cell.length_b   1.000
_cell.length_c   1.000
_cell.angle_alpha   90.00
_cell.angle_beta   90.00
_cell.angle_gamma   90.00
#
_symmetry.space_group_name_H-M   'P 1'
#
loop_
_entity.id
_entity.type
_entity.pdbx_description
1 polymer ?
#
loop_
_entity_poly.entity_id
_entity_poly.type
_entity_poly.pdbx_seq_one_letter_code
_entity_poly.pdbx_strand_id
1 'polypeptide(L)'
;MGEILKFPKDKVQYINLITELYRSKEYFEIVKYYDKLVQNFSLLYESFVFDYLATALFELGFYQKLNDLYFELQKFEYETFRILYLTLASMIASSDLYQANYLVKKSKLLKDQNFINFLSPDEATFVNLKSLDQEAFSDVILTIILVNYVQAIAKESLHQEISTEYLLYRFYDLINIVLEVGFSNSIISYLTELGQKIFVEK
;
A
#
# COMPACT_ATOMS: atom_id res chain seq x y z
N MET A 1 -24.49 10.93 -16.13
CA MET A 1 -24.95 9.56 -16.41
C MET A 1 -23.73 8.77 -16.83
N GLY A 2 -23.22 7.88 -15.96
CA GLY A 2 -22.03 7.08 -16.25
C GLY A 2 -22.38 5.90 -17.17
N GLU A 3 -21.59 5.69 -18.22
CA GLU A 3 -21.69 4.50 -19.07
C GLU A 3 -21.34 3.24 -18.28
N ILE A 4 -22.33 2.37 -18.06
CA ILE A 4 -22.14 1.02 -17.55
C ILE A 4 -21.54 0.18 -18.67
N LEU A 5 -20.40 -0.48 -18.42
CA LEU A 5 -19.74 -1.35 -19.41
C LEU A 5 -20.67 -2.50 -19.80
N LYS A 6 -20.85 -2.73 -21.12
CA LYS A 6 -21.69 -3.81 -21.64
C LYS A 6 -20.83 -4.99 -22.09
N PHE A 7 -21.00 -6.15 -21.45
CA PHE A 7 -20.54 -7.48 -21.92
C PHE A 7 -18.99 -7.69 -22.04
N PRO A 8 -18.49 -8.96 -22.18
CA PRO A 8 -17.11 -9.33 -21.88
C PRO A 8 -16.02 -8.64 -22.71
N LYS A 9 -16.34 -8.22 -23.94
CA LYS A 9 -15.37 -7.62 -24.87
C LYS A 9 -14.88 -6.26 -24.36
N ASP A 10 -15.79 -5.46 -23.83
CA ASP A 10 -15.46 -4.14 -23.28
C ASP A 10 -14.58 -4.33 -22.03
N LYS A 11 -14.93 -5.27 -21.13
CA LYS A 11 -14.11 -5.61 -19.95
C LYS A 11 -12.64 -5.90 -20.32
N VAL A 12 -12.42 -6.78 -21.31
CA VAL A 12 -11.07 -7.17 -21.73
C VAL A 12 -10.32 -5.97 -22.33
N GLN A 13 -11.00 -5.14 -23.13
CA GLN A 13 -10.39 -3.94 -23.70
C GLN A 13 -9.97 -2.94 -22.60
N TYR A 14 -10.80 -2.72 -21.58
CA TYR A 14 -10.45 -1.85 -20.46
C TYR A 14 -9.27 -2.38 -19.66
N ILE A 15 -9.26 -3.68 -19.33
CA ILE A 15 -8.13 -4.30 -18.62
C ILE A 15 -6.84 -4.14 -19.41
N ASN A 16 -6.87 -4.41 -20.72
CA ASN A 16 -5.69 -4.27 -21.59
C ASN A 16 -5.21 -2.82 -21.66
N LEU A 17 -6.13 -1.87 -21.84
CA LEU A 17 -5.80 -0.44 -21.88
C LEU A 17 -5.10 0.02 -20.58
N ILE A 18 -5.69 -0.26 -19.41
CA ILE A 18 -5.06 0.12 -18.13
C ILE A 18 -3.72 -0.58 -17.96
N THR A 19 -3.61 -1.85 -18.37
CA THR A 19 -2.35 -2.59 -18.29
C THR A 19 -1.26 -1.98 -19.18
N GLU A 20 -1.61 -1.55 -20.40
CA GLU A 20 -0.69 -0.89 -21.32
C GLU A 20 -0.23 0.48 -20.79
N LEU A 21 -1.17 1.28 -20.27
CA LEU A 21 -0.85 2.55 -19.62
C LEU A 21 0.07 2.33 -18.41
N TYR A 22 -0.20 1.30 -17.60
CA TYR A 22 0.63 0.97 -16.43
C TYR A 22 2.05 0.57 -16.81
N ARG A 23 2.20 -0.30 -17.83
CA ARG A 23 3.51 -0.71 -18.36
C ARG A 23 4.29 0.47 -18.93
N SER A 24 3.59 1.43 -19.52
CA SER A 24 4.17 2.66 -20.09
C SER A 24 4.38 3.77 -19.05
N LYS A 25 4.03 3.53 -17.79
CA LYS A 25 4.07 4.51 -16.67
C LYS A 25 3.24 5.77 -16.93
N GLU A 26 2.18 5.66 -17.73
CA GLU A 26 1.23 6.74 -18.04
C GLU A 26 0.22 6.90 -16.88
N TYR A 27 0.73 7.17 -15.68
CA TYR A 27 -0.06 7.16 -14.44
C TYR A 27 -1.19 8.19 -14.46
N PHE A 28 -0.94 9.37 -15.05
CA PHE A 28 -1.96 10.40 -15.16
C PHE A 28 -3.16 9.94 -16.00
N GLU A 29 -2.90 9.21 -17.10
CA GLU A 29 -3.96 8.66 -17.93
C GLU A 29 -4.76 7.59 -17.20
N ILE A 30 -4.11 6.73 -16.39
CA ILE A 30 -4.83 5.75 -15.55
C ILE A 30 -5.80 6.46 -14.58
N VAL A 31 -5.35 7.53 -13.92
CA VAL A 31 -6.17 8.26 -12.94
C VAL A 31 -7.40 8.91 -13.57
N LYS A 32 -7.38 9.28 -14.87
CA LYS A 32 -8.58 9.77 -15.58
C LYS A 32 -9.71 8.73 -15.63
N TYR A 33 -9.40 7.45 -15.51
CA TYR A 33 -10.39 6.38 -15.49
C TYR A 33 -10.96 6.08 -14.11
N TYR A 34 -10.50 6.75 -13.04
CA TYR A 34 -10.88 6.48 -11.65
C TYR A 34 -12.38 6.21 -11.45
N ASP A 35 -13.23 7.18 -11.80
CA ASP A 35 -14.68 7.07 -11.56
C ASP A 35 -15.29 5.91 -12.33
N LYS A 36 -14.82 5.69 -13.57
CA LYS A 36 -15.31 4.61 -14.42
C LYS A 36 -14.91 3.24 -13.87
N LEU A 37 -13.69 3.10 -13.36
CA LEU A 37 -13.19 1.87 -12.76
C LEU A 37 -13.98 1.52 -11.49
N VAL A 38 -14.17 2.50 -10.59
CA VAL A 38 -14.92 2.31 -9.34
C VAL A 38 -16.38 1.97 -9.63
N GLN A 39 -17.04 2.65 -10.58
CA GLN A 39 -18.43 2.36 -10.95
C GLN A 39 -18.63 0.96 -11.56
N ASN A 40 -17.58 0.38 -12.16
CA ASN A 40 -17.62 -0.93 -12.80
C ASN A 40 -16.85 -1.99 -12.00
N PHE A 41 -16.68 -1.77 -10.68
CA PHE A 41 -15.90 -2.63 -9.80
C PHE A 41 -16.26 -4.11 -9.91
N SER A 42 -17.55 -4.46 -9.86
CA SER A 42 -18.03 -5.85 -9.92
C SER A 42 -17.59 -6.59 -11.19
N LEU A 43 -17.39 -5.87 -12.30
CA LEU A 43 -16.91 -6.45 -13.56
C LEU A 43 -15.39 -6.64 -13.55
N LEU A 44 -14.66 -5.85 -12.76
CA LEU A 44 -13.21 -5.74 -12.78
C LEU A 44 -12.52 -6.39 -11.56
N TYR A 45 -13.28 -6.86 -10.57
CA TYR A 45 -12.81 -7.41 -9.30
C TYR A 45 -11.61 -8.37 -9.42
N GLU A 46 -11.62 -9.28 -10.38
CA GLU A 46 -10.60 -10.32 -10.55
C GLU A 46 -9.33 -9.85 -11.28
N SER A 47 -9.23 -8.56 -11.61
CA SER A 47 -8.10 -7.99 -12.36
C SER A 47 -7.18 -7.16 -11.48
N PHE A 48 -5.93 -6.97 -11.92
CA PHE A 48 -4.94 -6.09 -11.28
C PHE A 48 -5.20 -4.59 -11.52
N VAL A 49 -6.34 -4.23 -12.12
CA VAL A 49 -6.64 -2.84 -12.51
C VAL A 49 -6.69 -1.90 -11.31
N PHE A 50 -7.21 -2.36 -10.17
CA PHE A 50 -7.24 -1.56 -8.94
C PHE A 50 -5.86 -1.41 -8.30
N ASP A 51 -5.01 -2.43 -8.39
CA ASP A 51 -3.60 -2.31 -8.00
C ASP A 51 -2.89 -1.25 -8.86
N TYR A 52 -3.12 -1.26 -10.18
CA TYR A 52 -2.53 -0.27 -11.09
C TYR A 52 -3.05 1.14 -10.83
N LEU A 53 -4.34 1.30 -10.55
CA LEU A 53 -4.93 2.58 -10.18
C LEU A 53 -4.35 3.08 -8.85
N ALA A 54 -4.21 2.21 -7.84
CA ALA A 54 -3.63 2.55 -6.56
C ALA A 54 -2.16 3.01 -6.72
N THR A 55 -1.36 2.26 -7.48
CA THR A 55 0.01 2.67 -7.82
C THR A 55 0.02 4.02 -8.53
N ALA A 56 -0.82 4.23 -9.54
CA ALA A 56 -0.87 5.49 -10.27
C ALA A 56 -1.22 6.70 -9.37
N LEU A 57 -2.17 6.53 -8.44
CA LEU A 57 -2.51 7.56 -7.46
C LEU A 57 -1.34 7.85 -6.51
N PHE A 58 -0.65 6.81 -6.04
CA PHE A 58 0.49 6.95 -5.16
C PHE A 58 1.67 7.65 -5.85
N GLU A 59 1.98 7.23 -7.09
CA GLU A 59 3.06 7.78 -7.91
C GLU A 59 2.89 9.27 -8.20
N LEU A 60 1.65 9.74 -8.33
CA LEU A 60 1.31 11.14 -8.56
C LEU A 60 1.12 11.96 -7.26
N GLY A 61 1.34 11.36 -6.09
CA GLY A 61 1.14 12.03 -4.80
C GLY A 61 -0.33 12.29 -4.45
N PHE A 62 -1.29 11.65 -5.12
CA PHE A 62 -2.72 11.78 -4.84
C PHE A 62 -3.16 10.93 -3.64
N TYR A 63 -2.51 11.15 -2.49
CA TYR A 63 -2.65 10.36 -1.27
C TYR A 63 -4.07 10.32 -0.70
N GLN A 64 -4.76 11.46 -0.65
CA GLN A 64 -6.15 11.47 -0.18
C GLN A 64 -7.06 10.63 -1.07
N LYS A 65 -6.90 10.75 -2.40
CA LYS A 65 -7.71 9.99 -3.36
C LYS A 65 -7.40 8.50 -3.32
N LEU A 66 -6.17 8.11 -3.00
CA LEU A 66 -5.81 6.72 -2.73
C LEU A 66 -6.49 6.18 -1.47
N ASN A 67 -6.51 6.97 -0.40
CA ASN A 67 -7.22 6.60 0.83
C ASN A 67 -8.73 6.43 0.56
N ASP A 68 -9.33 7.36 -0.19
CA ASP A 68 -10.74 7.28 -0.60
C ASP A 68 -11.01 6.00 -1.43
N LEU A 69 -10.11 5.67 -2.38
CA LEU A 69 -10.18 4.43 -3.15
C LEU A 69 -10.19 3.20 -2.24
N TYR A 70 -9.25 3.11 -1.29
CA TYR A 70 -9.18 2.00 -0.36
C TYR A 70 -10.51 1.78 0.37
N PHE A 71 -11.10 2.86 0.90
CA PHE A 71 -12.38 2.75 1.62
C PHE A 71 -13.55 2.38 0.71
N GLU A 72 -13.56 2.82 -0.55
CA GLU A 72 -14.56 2.34 -1.53
C GLU A 72 -14.40 0.85 -1.81
N LEU A 73 -13.17 0.37 -2.05
CA LEU A 73 -12.89 -1.05 -2.31
C LEU A 73 -13.23 -1.93 -1.10
N GLN A 74 -13.00 -1.43 0.12
CA GLN A 74 -13.33 -2.12 1.36
C GLN A 74 -14.82 -2.42 1.50
N LYS A 75 -15.71 -1.58 0.96
CA LYS A 75 -17.17 -1.85 0.92
C LYS A 75 -17.51 -3.11 0.13
N PHE A 76 -16.65 -3.49 -0.82
CA PHE A 76 -16.76 -4.70 -1.62
C PHE A 76 -15.86 -5.83 -1.12
N GLU A 77 -15.30 -5.69 0.09
CA GLU A 77 -14.40 -6.65 0.70
C GLU A 77 -13.12 -6.94 -0.11
N TYR A 78 -12.71 -6.00 -0.96
CA TYR A 78 -11.52 -6.14 -1.79
C TYR A 78 -10.32 -5.45 -1.18
N GLU A 79 -9.26 -6.23 -0.99
CA GLU A 79 -8.02 -5.79 -0.39
C GLU A 79 -6.89 -6.63 -0.98
N THR A 80 -5.82 -5.97 -1.44
CA THR A 80 -4.56 -6.62 -1.85
C THR A 80 -3.42 -6.06 -1.00
N PHE A 81 -2.34 -6.83 -0.85
CA PHE A 81 -1.17 -6.33 -0.11
C PHE A 81 -0.59 -5.07 -0.75
N ARG A 82 -0.57 -4.97 -2.08
CA ARG A 82 -0.13 -3.76 -2.78
C ARG A 82 -0.98 -2.55 -2.43
N ILE A 83 -2.31 -2.66 -2.52
CA ILE A 83 -3.20 -1.55 -2.18
C ILE A 83 -3.05 -1.16 -0.71
N LEU A 84 -2.97 -2.15 0.18
CA LEU A 84 -2.79 -1.95 1.62
C LEU A 84 -1.47 -1.22 1.93
N TYR A 85 -0.36 -1.69 1.35
CA TYR A 85 0.97 -1.07 1.44
C TYR A 85 0.95 0.40 1.00
N LEU A 86 0.42 0.67 -0.20
CA LEU A 86 0.38 2.03 -0.75
C LEU A 86 -0.52 2.95 0.08
N THR A 87 -1.62 2.42 0.62
CA THR A 87 -2.54 3.19 1.49
C THR A 87 -1.92 3.49 2.85
N LEU A 88 -1.17 2.55 3.44
CA LEU A 88 -0.41 2.83 4.66
C LEU A 88 0.67 3.90 4.40
N ALA A 89 1.38 3.78 3.29
CA ALA A 89 2.38 4.76 2.87
C ALA A 89 1.78 6.17 2.67
N SER A 90 0.61 6.30 2.04
CA SER A 90 -0.07 7.59 1.86
C SER A 90 -0.53 8.20 3.19
N MET A 91 -0.99 7.39 4.14
CA MET A 91 -1.35 7.85 5.48
C MET A 91 -0.12 8.31 6.27
N ILE A 92 1.01 7.59 6.16
CA ILE A 92 2.30 8.03 6.75
C ILE A 92 2.75 9.36 6.12
N ALA A 93 2.69 9.48 4.79
CA ALA A 93 3.06 10.71 4.07
C ALA A 93 2.26 11.93 4.57
N SER A 94 0.97 11.70 4.86
CA SER A 94 0.04 12.69 5.39
C SER A 94 0.12 12.86 6.91
N SER A 95 1.02 12.14 7.58
CA SER A 95 1.16 12.08 9.05
C SER A 95 -0.11 11.66 9.80
N ASP A 96 -1.05 10.97 9.12
CA ASP A 96 -2.29 10.46 9.71
C ASP A 96 -2.10 9.04 10.26
N LEU A 97 -1.31 8.93 11.33
CA LEU A 97 -1.04 7.62 11.95
C LEU A 97 -2.26 7.03 12.68
N TYR A 98 -3.22 7.87 13.08
CA TYR A 98 -4.44 7.39 13.70
C TYR A 98 -5.26 6.57 12.70
N GLN A 99 -5.46 7.10 11.48
CA GLN A 99 -6.11 6.32 10.42
C GLN A 99 -5.27 5.12 9.99
N ALA A 100 -3.95 5.25 9.87
CA ALA A 100 -3.09 4.13 9.53
C ALA A 100 -3.26 2.97 10.53
N ASN A 101 -3.19 3.25 11.84
CA ASN A 101 -3.36 2.24 12.87
C ASN A 101 -4.79 1.67 12.91
N TYR A 102 -5.81 2.49 12.66
CA TYR A 102 -7.18 2.01 12.52
C TYR A 102 -7.32 1.02 11.35
N LEU A 103 -6.74 1.36 10.20
CA LEU A 103 -6.73 0.53 9.00
C LEU A 103 -6.00 -0.80 9.25
N VAL A 104 -4.83 -0.79 9.89
CA VAL A 104 -4.12 -2.01 10.32
C VAL A 104 -5.02 -2.92 11.15
N LYS A 105 -5.75 -2.37 12.13
CA LYS A 105 -6.66 -3.15 12.99
C LYS A 105 -7.90 -3.65 12.26
N LYS A 106 -8.28 -3.06 11.13
CA LYS A 106 -9.49 -3.41 10.37
C LYS A 106 -9.23 -4.31 9.17
N SER A 107 -8.03 -4.28 8.61
CA SER A 107 -7.62 -5.10 7.47
C SER A 107 -8.01 -6.56 7.64
N LYS A 108 -8.56 -7.16 6.58
CA LYS A 108 -8.92 -8.58 6.54
C LYS A 108 -7.70 -9.42 6.20
N LEU A 109 -6.86 -8.95 5.27
CA LEU A 109 -5.61 -9.63 4.91
C LEU A 109 -4.71 -9.86 6.12
N LEU A 110 -4.57 -8.85 6.99
CA LEU A 110 -3.74 -8.96 8.19
C LEU A 110 -4.33 -9.88 9.27
N LYS A 111 -5.62 -10.22 9.18
CA LYS A 111 -6.28 -11.15 10.12
C LYS A 111 -6.37 -12.57 9.59
N ASP A 112 -5.96 -12.79 8.35
CA ASP A 112 -5.91 -14.12 7.77
C ASP A 112 -4.88 -14.98 8.52
N GLN A 113 -5.25 -16.23 8.80
CA GLN A 113 -4.40 -17.16 9.57
C GLN A 113 -3.06 -17.43 8.90
N ASN A 114 -2.97 -17.28 7.57
CA ASN A 114 -1.73 -17.43 6.83
C ASN A 114 -0.73 -16.31 7.12
N PHE A 115 -1.20 -15.14 7.54
CA PHE A 115 -0.37 -13.95 7.74
C PHE A 115 -0.23 -13.50 9.18
N ILE A 116 -1.14 -13.93 10.07
CA ILE A 116 -1.14 -13.53 11.48
C ILE A 116 0.17 -13.89 12.21
N ASN A 117 0.85 -14.96 11.77
CA ASN A 117 2.12 -15.43 12.34
C ASN A 117 3.31 -14.50 12.02
N PHE A 118 3.17 -13.60 11.05
CA PHE A 118 4.17 -12.58 10.71
C PHE A 118 3.90 -11.24 11.41
N LEU A 119 2.86 -11.13 12.23
CA LEU A 119 2.47 -9.90 12.92
C LEU A 119 2.80 -9.94 14.42
N SER A 120 3.71 -10.82 14.83
CA SER A 120 4.14 -10.89 16.23
C SER A 120 4.79 -9.57 16.67
N PRO A 121 4.49 -9.07 17.88
CA PRO A 121 4.94 -7.75 18.33
C PRO A 121 6.45 -7.60 18.59
N ASP A 122 7.28 -8.57 18.21
CA ASP A 122 8.69 -8.70 18.61
C ASP A 122 9.62 -8.81 17.39
N GLU A 123 10.94 -8.69 17.61
CA GLU A 123 12.01 -8.84 16.60
C GLU A 123 11.89 -10.11 15.74
N ALA A 124 11.20 -11.13 16.26
CA ALA A 124 10.86 -12.36 15.55
C ALA A 124 10.13 -12.10 14.22
N THR A 125 9.39 -11.00 14.08
CA THR A 125 8.66 -10.66 12.85
C THR A 125 9.60 -10.46 11.67
N PHE A 126 10.66 -9.65 11.82
CA PHE A 126 11.61 -9.41 10.72
C PHE A 126 12.38 -10.68 10.34
N VAL A 127 12.73 -11.51 11.34
CA VAL A 127 13.36 -12.81 11.10
C VAL A 127 12.44 -13.77 10.34
N ASN A 128 11.16 -13.83 10.73
CA ASN A 128 10.15 -14.66 10.05
C ASN A 128 9.91 -14.18 8.62
N LEU A 129 9.81 -12.88 8.39
CA LEU A 129 9.66 -12.30 7.05
C LEU A 129 10.87 -12.58 6.15
N LYS A 130 12.10 -12.52 6.71
CA LYS A 130 13.33 -12.80 5.95
C LYS A 130 13.35 -14.22 5.37
N SER A 131 12.66 -15.17 6.02
CA SER A 131 12.58 -16.56 5.55
C SER A 131 11.72 -16.75 4.29
N LEU A 132 10.92 -15.75 3.92
CA LEU A 132 10.13 -15.75 2.69
C LEU A 132 11.01 -15.45 1.47
N ASP A 133 10.57 -15.89 0.31
CA ASP A 133 11.13 -15.45 -0.97
C ASP A 133 10.85 -13.94 -1.13
N GLN A 134 11.89 -13.13 -0.98
CA GLN A 134 11.77 -11.68 -0.89
C GLN A 134 11.39 -11.02 -2.23
N GLU A 135 11.64 -11.69 -3.35
CA GLU A 135 11.23 -11.19 -4.66
C GLU A 135 9.76 -11.52 -4.92
N ALA A 136 9.39 -12.78 -4.69
CA ALA A 136 8.02 -13.26 -4.93
C ALA A 136 6.99 -12.64 -3.98
N PHE A 137 7.38 -12.32 -2.74
CA PHE A 137 6.48 -11.81 -1.69
C PHE A 137 6.79 -10.37 -1.26
N SER A 138 7.43 -9.59 -2.13
CA SER A 138 7.83 -8.20 -1.84
C SER A 138 6.68 -7.33 -1.30
N ASP A 139 5.50 -7.34 -1.93
CA ASP A 139 4.34 -6.57 -1.46
C ASP A 139 3.91 -6.98 -0.04
N VAL A 140 3.94 -8.28 0.28
CA VAL A 140 3.58 -8.81 1.61
C VAL A 140 4.59 -8.33 2.65
N ILE A 141 5.88 -8.49 2.36
CA ILE A 141 6.98 -8.10 3.23
C ILE A 141 6.93 -6.60 3.51
N LEU A 142 6.84 -5.77 2.46
CA LEU A 142 6.77 -4.31 2.59
C LEU A 142 5.53 -3.87 3.37
N THR A 143 4.38 -4.49 3.13
CA THR A 143 3.16 -4.23 3.91
C THR A 143 3.41 -4.49 5.39
N ILE A 144 3.93 -5.66 5.75
CA ILE A 144 4.12 -6.05 7.15
C ILE A 144 5.17 -5.17 7.82
N ILE A 145 6.24 -4.78 7.11
CA ILE A 145 7.23 -3.81 7.58
C ILE A 145 6.54 -2.48 7.94
N LEU A 146 5.68 -1.92 7.06
CA LEU A 146 4.94 -0.69 7.34
C LEU A 146 3.92 -0.86 8.48
N VAL A 147 3.28 -2.02 8.59
CA VAL A 147 2.37 -2.32 9.71
C VAL A 147 3.12 -2.25 11.04
N ASN A 148 4.29 -2.88 11.13
CA ASN A 148 5.12 -2.83 12.34
C ASN A 148 5.55 -1.41 12.67
N TYR A 149 5.97 -0.65 11.66
CA TYR A 149 6.32 0.76 11.79
C TYR A 149 5.17 1.60 12.37
N VAL A 150 3.97 1.50 11.77
CA VAL A 150 2.77 2.23 12.23
C VAL A 150 2.40 1.83 13.67
N GLN A 151 2.42 0.54 13.98
CA GLN A 151 2.07 0.06 15.32
C GLN A 151 3.09 0.48 16.38
N ALA A 152 4.39 0.48 16.05
CA ALA A 152 5.44 0.93 16.96
C ALA A 152 5.24 2.41 17.32
N ILE A 153 5.06 3.26 16.32
CA ILE A 153 4.87 4.69 16.56
C ILE A 153 3.55 4.96 17.28
N ALA A 154 2.46 4.26 16.93
CA ALA A 154 1.18 4.43 17.59
C ALA A 154 1.22 4.10 19.09
N LYS A 155 2.13 3.22 19.55
CA LYS A 155 2.36 2.94 20.97
C LYS A 155 3.11 4.09 21.66
N GLU A 156 4.03 4.74 20.96
CA GLU A 156 4.85 5.85 21.47
C GLU A 156 4.07 7.18 21.51
N SER A 157 3.16 7.36 20.55
CA SER A 157 2.42 8.60 20.35
C SER A 157 1.19 8.76 21.25
N LEU A 158 1.03 7.94 22.29
CA LEU A 158 -0.13 8.01 23.19
C LEU A 158 -0.29 9.38 23.88
N HIS A 159 0.77 10.22 23.88
CA HIS A 159 0.79 11.50 24.59
C HIS A 159 1.46 12.66 23.83
N GLN A 160 1.82 12.52 22.55
CA GLN A 160 2.57 13.57 21.81
C GLN A 160 2.11 13.69 20.35
N GLU A 161 2.14 14.93 19.85
CA GLU A 161 1.93 15.23 18.44
C GLU A 161 3.12 14.71 17.63
N ILE A 162 2.84 13.96 16.58
CA ILE A 162 3.86 13.29 15.78
C ILE A 162 4.23 14.20 14.60
N SER A 163 5.43 14.78 14.64
CA SER A 163 5.93 15.59 13.53
C SER A 163 6.37 14.71 12.35
N THR A 164 6.33 15.27 11.13
CA THR A 164 6.87 14.59 9.94
C THR A 164 8.37 14.27 10.10
N GLU A 165 9.12 15.13 10.79
CA GLU A 165 10.55 14.91 11.08
C GLU A 165 10.75 13.71 12.01
N TYR A 166 9.90 13.55 13.04
CA TYR A 166 9.92 12.36 13.89
C TYR A 166 9.66 11.09 13.08
N LEU A 167 8.65 11.10 12.20
CA LEU A 167 8.36 9.98 11.31
C LEU A 167 9.58 9.65 10.44
N LEU A 168 10.21 10.65 9.82
CA LEU A 168 11.39 10.45 9.00
C LEU A 168 12.52 9.76 9.77
N TYR A 169 12.84 10.22 10.99
CA TYR A 169 13.88 9.59 11.81
C TYR A 169 13.53 8.14 12.15
N ARG A 170 12.30 7.87 12.57
CA ARG A 170 11.86 6.50 12.88
C ARG A 170 11.84 5.60 11.65
N PHE A 171 11.60 6.17 10.47
CA PHE A 171 11.63 5.42 9.22
C PHE A 171 13.06 5.08 8.80
N TYR A 172 14.05 5.95 9.07
CA TYR A 172 15.46 5.60 8.91
C TYR A 172 15.88 4.48 9.88
N ASP A 173 15.44 4.53 11.15
CA ASP A 173 15.70 3.45 12.10
C ASP A 173 15.14 2.12 11.61
N LEU A 174 13.93 2.13 11.03
CA LEU A 174 13.33 0.95 10.41
C LEU A 174 14.19 0.38 9.28
N ILE A 175 14.69 1.22 8.38
CA ILE A 175 15.57 0.79 7.29
C ILE A 175 16.85 0.15 7.86
N ASN A 176 17.44 0.76 8.89
CA ASN A 176 18.64 0.21 9.54
C ASN A 176 18.37 -1.16 10.17
N ILE A 177 17.24 -1.33 10.86
CA ILE A 177 16.84 -2.65 11.41
C ILE A 177 16.69 -3.69 10.29
N VAL A 178 16.01 -3.34 9.19
CA VAL A 178 15.82 -4.23 8.04
C VAL A 178 17.17 -4.60 7.39
N LEU A 179 18.11 -3.65 7.31
CA LEU A 179 19.48 -3.87 6.85
C LEU A 179 20.23 -4.84 7.78
N GLU A 180 20.19 -4.61 9.09
CA GLU A 180 20.89 -5.41 10.11
C GLU A 180 20.37 -6.85 10.16
N VAL A 181 19.05 -7.04 10.03
CA VAL A 181 18.44 -8.38 9.92
C VAL A 181 18.89 -9.08 8.64
N GLY A 182 19.33 -8.34 7.62
CA GLY A 182 19.91 -8.86 6.38
C GLY A 182 18.87 -9.20 5.33
N PHE A 183 17.90 -8.30 5.10
CA PHE A 183 17.01 -8.36 3.94
C PHE A 183 17.79 -8.09 2.64
N SER A 184 17.19 -8.44 1.51
CA SER A 184 17.77 -8.23 0.18
C SER A 184 17.91 -6.74 -0.13
N ASN A 185 18.86 -6.42 -1.01
CA ASN A 185 19.02 -5.06 -1.54
C ASN A 185 17.75 -4.54 -2.22
N SER A 186 16.89 -5.41 -2.77
CA SER A 186 15.63 -5.00 -3.38
C SER A 186 14.66 -4.43 -2.35
N ILE A 187 14.45 -5.11 -1.22
CA ILE A 187 13.59 -4.60 -0.13
C ILE A 187 14.13 -3.29 0.45
N ILE A 188 15.45 -3.23 0.68
CA ILE A 188 16.12 -2.02 1.18
C ILE A 188 15.94 -0.85 0.19
N SER A 189 16.10 -1.10 -1.11
CA SER A 189 15.93 -0.08 -2.15
C SER A 189 14.48 0.42 -2.19
N TYR A 190 13.49 -0.49 -2.14
CA TYR A 190 12.08 -0.10 -2.10
C TYR A 190 11.74 0.78 -0.90
N LEU A 191 12.23 0.42 0.30
CA LEU A 191 12.00 1.25 1.50
C LEU A 191 12.70 2.60 1.40
N THR A 192 13.92 2.64 0.85
CA THR A 192 14.67 3.89 0.67
C THR A 192 13.96 4.83 -0.30
N GLU A 193 13.53 4.32 -1.46
CA GLU A 193 12.74 5.07 -2.45
C GLU A 193 11.42 5.54 -1.86
N LEU A 194 10.74 4.69 -1.08
CA LEU A 194 9.51 5.06 -0.39
C LEU A 194 9.76 6.24 0.56
N GLY A 195 10.79 6.16 1.39
CA GLY A 195 11.15 7.20 2.35
C GLY A 195 11.46 8.54 1.67
N GLN A 196 12.22 8.51 0.56
CA GLN A 196 12.46 9.69 -0.26
C GLN A 196 11.15 10.31 -0.75
N LYS A 197 10.26 9.48 -1.32
CA LYS A 197 9.00 9.95 -1.88
C LYS A 197 8.08 10.60 -0.84
N ILE A 198 7.90 9.96 0.32
CA ILE A 198 6.88 10.39 1.28
C ILE A 198 7.38 11.47 2.27
N PHE A 199 8.70 11.64 2.42
CA PHE A 199 9.27 12.61 3.36
C PHE A 199 10.09 13.72 2.72
N VAL A 200 10.66 13.51 1.52
CA VAL A 200 11.59 14.47 0.89
C VAL A 200 10.98 15.13 -0.34
N GLU A 201 10.34 14.37 -1.22
CA GLU A 201 9.86 14.84 -2.55
C GLU A 201 8.45 15.46 -2.53
N LYS A 202 8.01 15.99 -1.39
CA LYS A 202 6.64 16.54 -1.22
C LYS A 202 6.32 17.73 -2.10
#